data_AF-A0A1H8QL69-F1
#
_entry.id   AF-A0A1H8QL69-F1
#
_cell.length_a   1.000
_cell.length_b   1.000
_cell.length_c   1.000
_cell.angle_alpha   90.00
_cell.angle_beta   90.00
_cell.angle_gamma   90.00
#
_symmetry.space_group_name_H-M   'P 1'
#
loop_
_entity.id
_entity.type
_entity.pdbx_description
1 polymer ?
#
loop_
_entity_poly.entity_id
_entity_poly.type
_entity_poly.pdbx_seq_one_letter_code
_entity_poly.pdbx_strand_id
1 'polypeptide(L)'
;MSIPMMKLSPQIVALRIRENEWVALERTIDDLVLNRNYPLDIPKMLECIQASLTKRQGFLPMESFEHKDIQRDVDALQVLIDHFNMRHEA
;
A
#
# COMPACT_ATOMS: atom_id res chain seq x y z
N MET A 1 -42.81 -19.22 -8.79
CA MET A 1 -41.71 -18.52 -9.47
C MET A 1 -40.46 -18.67 -8.61
N SER A 2 -39.47 -19.43 -9.06
CA SER A 2 -38.19 -19.59 -8.37
C SER A 2 -37.26 -18.44 -8.75
N ILE A 3 -36.90 -17.60 -7.78
CA ILE A 3 -35.89 -16.56 -7.95
C ILE A 3 -34.56 -17.28 -8.26
N PRO A 4 -33.86 -16.94 -9.37
CA PRO A 4 -32.57 -17.55 -9.63
C PRO A 4 -31.60 -17.09 -8.55
N MET A 5 -31.18 -18.00 -7.67
CA MET A 5 -30.07 -17.73 -6.77
C MET A 5 -28.80 -17.61 -7.62
N MET A 6 -28.32 -16.38 -7.76
CA MET A 6 -27.04 -16.08 -8.38
C MET A 6 -25.94 -16.67 -7.48
N LYS A 7 -25.44 -17.85 -7.82
CA LYS A 7 -24.34 -18.51 -7.10
C LYS A 7 -23.04 -17.79 -7.46
N LEU A 8 -22.73 -16.73 -6.71
CA LEU A 8 -21.39 -16.14 -6.73
C LEU A 8 -20.41 -17.16 -6.13
N SER A 9 -19.33 -17.48 -6.85
CA SER A 9 -18.31 -18.36 -6.31
C SER A 9 -17.58 -17.67 -5.14
N PRO A 10 -17.13 -18.42 -4.12
CA PRO A 10 -16.37 -17.84 -3.02
C PRO A 10 -15.13 -17.04 -3.47
N GLN A 11 -14.52 -17.44 -4.59
CA GLN A 11 -13.39 -16.74 -5.20
C GLN A 11 -13.78 -15.34 -5.71
N ILE A 12 -14.96 -15.21 -6.35
CA ILE A 12 -15.46 -13.90 -6.82
C ILE A 12 -15.76 -13.00 -5.61
N VAL A 13 -16.32 -13.55 -4.53
CA VAL A 13 -16.57 -12.80 -3.30
C VAL A 13 -15.25 -12.32 -2.68
N ALA A 14 -14.24 -13.18 -2.58
CA ALA A 14 -12.93 -12.83 -2.03
C ALA A 14 -12.22 -11.75 -2.86
N LEU A 15 -12.26 -11.86 -4.20
CA LEU A 15 -11.76 -10.81 -5.09
C LEU A 15 -12.45 -9.48 -4.84
N ARG A 16 -13.78 -9.49 -4.72
CA ARG A 16 -14.56 -8.27 -4.49
C ARG A 16 -14.27 -7.63 -3.14
N ILE A 17 -14.06 -8.42 -2.09
CA ILE A 17 -13.62 -7.91 -0.79
C ILE A 17 -12.28 -7.21 -0.93
N ARG A 18 -11.31 -7.84 -1.62
CA ARG A 18 -9.99 -7.25 -1.85
C ARG A 18 -10.06 -5.96 -2.66
N GLU A 19 -10.90 -5.90 -3.70
CA GLU A 19 -11.14 -4.66 -4.45
C GLU A 19 -11.67 -3.54 -3.56
N ASN A 20 -12.61 -3.85 -2.65
CA ASN A 20 -13.16 -2.86 -1.73
C ASN A 20 -12.10 -2.33 -0.75
N GLU A 21 -11.16 -3.16 -0.32
CA GLU A 21 -10.03 -2.73 0.52
C GLU A 21 -9.14 -1.70 -0.21
N TRP A 22 -8.85 -1.93 -1.48
CA TRP A 22 -8.10 -0.96 -2.30
C TRP A 22 -8.84 0.36 -2.48
N VAL A 23 -10.15 0.31 -2.73
CA VAL A 23 -10.99 1.53 -2.84
C VAL A 23 -11.02 2.30 -1.52
N ALA A 24 -11.07 1.61 -0.38
CA ALA A 24 -11.02 2.27 0.92
C ALA A 24 -9.66 2.92 1.18
N LEU A 25 -8.57 2.26 0.77
CA LEU A 25 -7.22 2.83 0.86
C LEU A 25 -7.08 4.08 -0.02
N GLU A 26 -7.54 4.04 -1.27
CA GLU A 26 -7.52 5.19 -2.19
C GLU A 26 -8.19 6.41 -1.55
N ARG A 27 -9.40 6.25 -1.01
CA ARG A 27 -10.11 7.34 -0.33
C ARG A 27 -9.34 7.90 0.87
N THR A 28 -8.71 7.02 1.65
CA THR A 28 -7.92 7.44 2.81
C THR A 28 -6.69 8.24 2.39
N ILE A 29 -6.04 7.86 1.28
CA ILE A 29 -4.93 8.60 0.70
C ILE A 29 -5.43 9.95 0.16
N ASP A 30 -6.56 9.99 -0.55
CA ASP A 30 -7.15 11.23 -1.05
C ASP A 30 -7.46 12.21 0.08
N ASP A 31 -8.05 11.74 1.18
CA ASP A 31 -8.34 12.56 2.35
C ASP A 31 -7.06 13.18 2.95
N LEU A 32 -5.94 12.46 2.91
CA LEU A 32 -4.65 12.96 3.40
C LEU A 32 -3.99 13.94 2.40
N VAL A 33 -3.99 13.59 1.12
CA VAL A 33 -3.31 14.33 0.04
C VAL A 33 -4.04 15.63 -0.31
N LEU A 34 -5.38 15.62 -0.30
CA LEU A 34 -6.20 16.77 -0.68
C LEU A 34 -6.51 17.71 0.49
N ASN A 35 -6.06 17.38 1.71
CA ASN A 35 -6.28 18.21 2.89
C ASN A 35 -5.47 19.51 2.82
N ARG A 36 -6.13 20.60 2.42
CA ARG A 36 -5.50 21.91 2.27
C ARG A 36 -5.13 22.60 3.59
N ASN A 37 -5.54 22.05 4.73
CA ASN A 37 -5.22 22.62 6.04
C ASN A 37 -3.78 22.33 6.47
N TYR A 38 -3.14 21.32 5.87
CA TYR A 38 -1.78 20.90 6.20
C TYR A 38 -0.95 20.74 4.92
N PRO A 39 0.34 21.13 4.92
CA PRO A 39 1.23 20.81 3.81
C PRO A 39 1.36 19.30 3.63
N LEU A 40 1.35 18.86 2.38
CA LEU A 40 1.59 17.45 2.06
C LEU A 40 3.05 17.09 2.34
N ASP A 41 3.26 16.15 3.26
CA ASP A 41 4.57 15.58 3.56
C ASP A 41 4.76 14.27 2.79
N ILE A 42 5.29 14.40 1.57
CA ILE A 42 5.54 13.27 0.66
C ILE A 42 6.55 12.28 1.26
N PRO A 43 7.73 12.70 1.80
CA PRO A 43 8.64 11.79 2.50
C PRO A 43 7.93 10.98 3.56
N LYS A 44 7.11 11.61 4.42
CA LYS A 44 6.45 10.91 5.50
C LYS A 44 5.45 9.86 5.02
N MET A 45 4.72 10.17 3.94
CA MET A 45 3.81 9.21 3.33
C MET A 45 4.56 7.98 2.77
N LEU A 46 5.70 8.19 2.11
CA LEU A 46 6.54 7.11 1.59
C LEU A 46 7.15 6.27 2.72
N GLU A 47 7.61 6.89 3.80
CA GLU A 47 8.08 6.18 5.01
C GLU A 47 6.99 5.26 5.59
N CYS A 48 5.73 5.71 5.63
CA CYS A 48 4.62 4.89 6.11
C CYS A 48 4.41 3.63 5.25
N ILE A 49 4.55 3.75 3.92
CA ILE A 49 4.47 2.61 3.00
C ILE A 49 5.67 1.67 3.23
N GLN A 50 6.89 2.22 3.28
CA GLN A 50 8.11 1.47 3.51
C GLN A 50 8.07 0.68 4.84
N ALA A 51 7.62 1.32 5.92
CA ALA A 51 7.44 0.69 7.22
C ALA A 51 6.41 -0.46 7.18
N SER A 52 5.34 -0.30 6.41
CA SER A 52 4.31 -1.33 6.25
C SER A 52 4.83 -2.54 5.47
N LEU A 53 5.61 -2.31 4.41
CA LEU A 53 6.29 -3.36 3.65
C LEU A 53 7.33 -4.10 4.49
N THR A 54 8.15 -3.37 5.25
CA THR A 54 9.15 -3.95 6.17
C THR A 54 8.49 -4.86 7.21
N LYS A 55 7.33 -4.44 7.77
CA LYS A 55 6.55 -5.28 8.69
C LYS A 55 6.11 -6.58 8.01
N ARG A 56 5.56 -6.50 6.79
CA ARG A 56 5.16 -7.69 6.01
C ARG A 56 6.36 -8.62 5.79
N GLN A 57 7.50 -8.06 5.39
CA GLN A 57 8.73 -8.79 5.15
C GLN A 57 9.19 -9.59 6.37
N GLY A 58 9.03 -9.03 7.58
CA GLY A 58 9.37 -9.70 8.84
C GLY A 58 8.59 -10.98 9.14
N PHE A 59 7.46 -11.22 8.45
CA PHE A 59 6.69 -12.46 8.56
C PHE A 59 7.08 -13.51 7.51
N LEU A 60 7.97 -13.18 6.58
CA LEU A 60 8.35 -14.05 5.46
C LEU A 60 9.75 -14.65 5.68
N PRO A 61 9.96 -15.94 5.34
CA PRO A 61 11.30 -16.53 5.32
C PRO A 61 12.24 -15.76 4.38
N MET A 62 13.48 -15.53 4.80
CA MET A 62 14.48 -14.73 4.07
C MET A 62 14.79 -15.28 2.66
N GLU A 63 14.63 -16.59 2.50
CA GLU A 63 14.97 -17.34 1.30
C GLU A 63 13.84 -17.25 0.26
N SER A 64 12.64 -16.89 0.70
CA SER A 64 11.44 -16.80 -0.14
C SER A 64 11.58 -15.71 -1.20
N PHE A 65 11.02 -15.97 -2.38
CA PHE A 65 10.98 -14.98 -3.46
C PHE A 65 10.26 -13.70 -3.02
N GLU A 66 9.13 -13.84 -2.30
CA GLU A 66 8.35 -12.70 -1.81
C GLU A 66 9.16 -11.81 -0.85
N HIS A 67 9.96 -12.38 0.05
CA HIS A 67 10.83 -11.60 0.94
C HIS A 67 11.84 -10.78 0.14
N LYS A 68 12.46 -11.38 -0.89
CA LYS A 68 13.47 -10.72 -1.73
C LYS A 68 12.85 -9.61 -2.59
N ASP A 69 11.64 -9.82 -3.09
CA ASP A 69 10.94 -8.81 -3.87
C ASP A 69 10.53 -7.63 -2.99
N ILE A 70 9.99 -7.89 -1.79
CA ILE A 70 9.69 -6.80 -0.83
C ILE A 70 10.95 -6.05 -0.41
N GLN A 71 12.09 -6.72 -0.22
CA GLN A 71 13.36 -6.04 0.07
C GLN A 71 13.71 -5.02 -1.02
N ARG A 72 13.60 -5.41 -2.29
CA ARG A 72 13.89 -4.52 -3.42
C ARG A 72 12.96 -3.31 -3.44
N ASP A 73 11.68 -3.52 -3.15
CA ASP A 73 10.71 -2.42 -3.08
C ASP A 73 11.02 -1.47 -1.90
N VAL A 74 11.41 -2.01 -0.74
CA VAL A 74 11.86 -1.23 0.43
C VAL A 74 13.11 -0.41 0.12
N ASP A 75 14.09 -1.01 -0.57
CA ASP A 75 15.33 -0.33 -0.97
C ASP A 75 15.04 0.78 -1.98
N ALA A 76 14.16 0.54 -2.95
CA ALA A 76 13.74 1.55 -3.92
C ALA A 76 13.01 2.74 -3.25
N LEU A 77 12.15 2.45 -2.28
CA LEU A 77 11.50 3.50 -1.48
C LEU A 77 12.51 4.30 -0.67
N GLN A 78 13.53 3.67 -0.10
CA GLN A 78 14.58 4.38 0.65
C GLN A 78 15.28 5.42 -0.22
N VAL A 79 15.71 5.02 -1.43
CA VAL A 79 16.38 5.93 -2.37
C VAL A 79 15.47 7.12 -2.73
N LEU A 80 14.17 6.86 -2.92
CA LEU A 80 13.21 7.91 -3.23
C LEU A 80 13.01 8.88 -2.05
N ILE A 81 12.88 8.37 -0.82
CA ILE A 81 12.75 9.17 0.40
C ILE A 81 13.98 10.06 0.57
N ASP A 82 15.18 9.48 0.44
CA ASP A 82 16.45 10.20 0.54
C ASP A 82 16.54 11.33 -0.49
N HIS A 83 16.12 11.07 -1.74
CA HIS A 83 16.07 12.09 -2.79
C HIS A 83 15.16 13.28 -2.42
N PHE A 84 13.99 13.03 -1.85
CA PHE A 84 13.09 14.11 -1.42
C PHE A 84 13.68 14.88 -0.24
N ASN A 85 14.27 14.21 0.75
CA ASN A 85 14.85 14.87 1.92
C ASN A 85 16.02 15.79 1.53
N MET A 86 16.93 15.34 0.65
CA MET A 86 18.05 16.17 0.16
C MET A 86 17.58 17.43 -0.56
N ARG A 87 16.42 17.39 -1.23
CA ARG A 87 15.87 18.55 -1.95
C ARG A 87 15.22 19.59 -1.02
N HIS A 88 14.84 19.20 0.20
CA HIS A 88 14.26 20.11 1.19
C HIS A 88 15.32 20.74 2.12
N GLU A 89 16.55 20.21 2.13
CA GLU A 89 17.69 20.77 2.88
C GLU A 89 18.54 21.76 2.06
N ALA A 90 18.27 21.91 0.75
CA ALA A 90 18.97 22.79 -0.18
C ALA A 90 18.17 24.07 -0.49
#